data_AF-T1G0D0-F1
#
_entry.id   AF-T1G0D0-F1
#
_cell.length_a   1.000
_cell.length_b   1.000
_cell.length_c   1.000
_cell.angle_alpha   90.00
_cell.angle_beta   90.00
_cell.angle_gamma   90.00
#
_symmetry.space_group_name_H-M   'P 1'
#
loop_
_entity.id
_entity.type
_entity.pdbx_description
1 polymer ?
#
loop_
_entity_poly.entity_id
_entity_poly.type
_entity_poly.pdbx_seq_one_letter_code
_entity_poly.pdbx_strand_id
1 'polypeptide(L)' 'FLIQMHYFFVSEFMDYGNLEMVLLYQGYFEYTQVKFYSAGILLAVHYLHDQHIIHRHFNFFHF' A
#
# COMPACT_ATOMS: atom_id res chain seq x y z
N PHE A 1 -29.87 -21.51 12.57
CA PHE A 1 -29.05 -21.35 11.34
C PHE A 1 -28.48 -19.94 11.35
N LEU A 2 -27.19 -19.76 11.67
CA LEU A 2 -26.50 -18.48 11.53
C LEU A 2 -26.01 -18.39 10.09
N ILE A 3 -26.60 -17.49 9.30
CA ILE A 3 -26.14 -17.23 7.94
C ILE A 3 -24.83 -16.46 8.06
N GLN A 4 -23.72 -17.04 7.58
CA GLN A 4 -22.46 -16.30 7.46
C GLN A 4 -22.58 -15.30 6.30
N MET A 5 -22.49 -14.02 6.63
CA MET A 5 -22.44 -12.94 5.67
C MET A 5 -20.99 -12.62 5.34
N HIS A 6 -20.65 -12.66 4.06
CA HIS A 6 -19.33 -12.28 3.55
C HIS A 6 -19.41 -10.93 2.85
N TYR A 7 -18.50 -10.02 3.19
CA TYR A 7 -18.30 -8.78 2.47
C TYR A 7 -17.17 -8.97 1.47
N PHE A 8 -17.40 -8.48 0.25
CA PHE A 8 -16.42 -8.51 -0.82
C PHE A 8 -16.06 -7.08 -1.22
N PHE A 9 -14.77 -6.82 -1.44
CA PHE A 9 -14.28 -5.57 -1.99
C PHE A 9 -13.67 -5.87 -3.35
N VAL A 10 -14.16 -5.19 -4.39
CA VAL A 10 -13.67 -5.32 -5.76
C VAL A 10 -12.92 -4.05 -6.09
N SER A 11 -11.63 -4.18 -6.38
CA SER A 11 -10.75 -3.10 -6.77
C SER A 11 -9.97 -3.45 -8.02
N GLU A 12 -9.25 -2.47 -8.55
CA GLU A 12 -8.30 -2.68 -9.64
C GLU A 12 -7.23 -3.70 -9.25
N PHE A 13 -6.80 -4.49 -10.24
CA PHE A 13 -5.70 -5.42 -10.09
C PHE A 13 -4.37 -4.72 -10.39
N MET A 14 -3.36 -4.96 -9.55
CA MET A 14 -2.01 -4.41 -9.71
C MET A 14 -1.05 -5.55 -10.10
N ASP A 15 -0.53 -5.52 -11.33
CA ASP A 15 0.17 -6.65 -11.97
C ASP A 15 1.51 -7.04 -11.34
N TYR A 16 2.13 -6.18 -10.54
CA TYR A 16 3.54 -6.32 -10.12
C TYR A 16 3.74 -6.61 -8.62
N GLY A 17 2.67 -6.99 -7.92
CA GLY A 17 2.73 -7.26 -6.48
C GLY A 17 2.91 -5.99 -5.65
N ASN A 18 3.60 -6.10 -4.52
CA ASN A 18 3.82 -5.01 -3.57
C ASN A 18 5.31 -4.67 -3.42
N LEU A 19 5.62 -3.55 -2.77
CA LEU A 19 6.98 -3.07 -2.57
C LEU A 19 7.84 -4.03 -1.75
N GLU A 20 7.24 -4.83 -0.85
CA GLU A 20 7.98 -5.86 -0.13
C GLU A 20 8.53 -6.93 -1.09
N MET A 21 7.73 -7.40 -2.04
CA MET A 21 8.20 -8.36 -3.05
C MET A 21 9.35 -7.77 -3.86
N VAL A 22 9.28 -6.50 -4.22
CA VAL A 22 10.36 -5.81 -4.94
C VAL A 22 11.62 -5.74 -4.07
N LEU A 23 11.48 -5.39 -2.79
CA LEU A 23 12.60 -5.32 -1.84
C LEU A 23 13.24 -6.70 -1.61
N LEU A 24 12.44 -7.75 -1.49
CA LEU A 24 12.93 -9.13 -1.33
C LEU A 24 13.68 -9.62 -2.58
N TYR A 25 13.23 -9.21 -3.76
CA TYR A 25 13.90 -9.57 -5.03
C TYR A 25 15.23 -8.81 -5.21
N GLN A 26 15.26 -7.53 -4.87
CA GLN A 26 16.45 -6.66 -5.07
C GLN A 26 17.43 -6.69 -3.89
N GLY A 27 16.97 -7.07 -2.69
CA GLY A 27 17.72 -7.06 -1.44
C GLY A 27 17.82 -5.68 -0.77
N TYR A 28 17.82 -4.61 -1.55
CA TYR A 28 17.78 -3.23 -1.08
C TYR A 28 17.20 -2.31 -2.15
N PHE A 29 16.79 -1.10 -1.76
CA PHE A 29 16.45 -0.02 -2.68
C PHE A 29 17.59 0.99 -2.77
N GLU A 30 17.90 1.44 -3.98
CA GLU A 30 18.71 2.63 -4.17
C GLU A 30 17.98 3.87 -3.66
N TYR A 31 18.75 4.89 -3.29
CA TYR A 31 18.21 6.14 -2.76
C TYR A 31 17.15 6.78 -3.68
N THR A 32 17.36 6.70 -5.00
CA THR A 32 16.42 7.19 -6.02
C THR A 32 15.08 6.47 -5.98
N GLN A 33 15.10 5.14 -5.82
CA GLN A 33 13.90 4.31 -5.69
C GLN A 33 13.18 4.59 -4.37
N VAL A 34 13.92 4.69 -3.25
CA VAL A 34 13.35 5.06 -1.95
C VAL A 34 12.65 6.41 -2.03
N LYS A 35 13.30 7.41 -2.64
CA LYS A 35 12.73 8.74 -2.82
C LYS A 35 11.45 8.71 -3.66
N PHE A 36 11.42 7.93 -4.73
CA PHE A 36 10.24 7.78 -5.58
C PHE A 36 9.06 7.15 -4.84
N TYR A 37 9.27 5.98 -4.23
CA TYR A 37 8.19 5.27 -3.52
C TYR A 37 7.72 6.05 -2.30
N SER A 38 8.64 6.62 -1.50
CA SER A 38 8.26 7.44 -0.35
C SER A 38 7.45 8.67 -0.75
N ALA A 39 7.78 9.34 -1.86
CA ALA A 39 6.99 10.46 -2.36
C ALA A 39 5.56 10.04 -2.75
N GLY A 40 5.40 8.92 -3.45
CA GLY A 40 4.07 8.39 -3.82
C GLY A 40 3.25 8.04 -2.59
N ILE A 41 3.87 7.36 -1.61
CA ILE A 41 3.20 7.00 -0.37
C ILE A 41 2.82 8.25 0.44
N LEU A 42 3.69 9.26 0.52
CA LEU A 42 3.40 10.52 1.21
C LEU A 42 2.24 11.28 0.56
N LEU A 43 2.12 11.27 -0.77
CA LEU A 43 0.98 11.87 -1.47
C LEU A 43 -0.33 11.16 -1.10
N ALA A 44 -0.34 9.83 -1.07
CA ALA A 44 -1.51 9.07 -0.66
C ALA A 44 -1.91 9.35 0.80
N VAL A 45 -0.93 9.40 1.71
CA VAL A 45 -1.16 9.74 3.12
C VAL A 45 -1.66 11.17 3.28
N HIS A 46 -1.07 12.12 2.56
CA HIS A 46 -1.51 13.52 2.57
C HIS A 46 -2.98 13.62 2.17
N TYR A 47 -3.37 12.96 1.08
CA TYR A 47 -4.76 12.92 0.64
C TYR A 47 -5.70 12.36 1.71
N LEU A 48 -5.33 11.25 2.37
CA LEU A 48 -6.14 10.68 3.45
C LEU A 48 -6.27 11.64 4.63
N HIS A 49 -5.18 12.30 5.01
CA HIS A 49 -5.17 13.26 6.10
C HIS A 49 -6.02 14.50 5.81
N ASP A 50 -6.03 14.98 4.55
CA ASP A 50 -6.93 16.07 4.12
C ASP A 50 -8.42 15.68 4.27
N GLN A 51 -8.72 14.39 4.21
CA GLN A 51 -10.07 13.84 4.44
C GLN A 51 -10.30 13.41 5.91
N HIS A 52 -9.40 13.75 6.83
CA HIS A 52 -9.43 13.33 8.24
C HIS A 52 -9.42 11.80 8.45
N ILE A 53 -8.88 11.04 7.49
CA ILE A 53 -8.74 9.58 7.56
C ILE A 53 -7.30 9.24 7.98
N ILE A 54 -7.15 8.42 9.01
CA ILE A 54 -5.85 7.91 9.45
C ILE A 54 -5.70 6.47 8.95
N HIS A 55 -4.76 6.21 8.04
CA HIS A 55 -4.50 4.87 7.47
C HIS A 55 -4.14 3.83 8.56
N ARG A 56 -3.56 4.28 9.69
CA ARG A 56 -3.22 3.56 10.94
C ARG A 56 -2.28 2.36 10.82
N HIS A 57 -2.29 1.63 9.72
CA HIS A 57 -1.45 0.48 9.47
C HIS A 57 -0.61 0.73 8.20
N PHE A 58 0.63 1.13 8.40
CA PHE A 58 1.49 1.61 7.33
C PHE A 58 2.73 0.72 7.23
N ASN A 59 2.77 -0.16 6.24
CA ASN A 59 3.91 -1.05 5.98
C ASN A 59 4.00 -1.42 4.48
N PHE A 60 5.10 -2.05 4.09
CA PHE A 60 5.42 -2.43 2.72
C PHE A 60 4.51 -3.51 2.10
N PHE A 61 3.64 -4.16 2.88
CA PHE A 61 2.67 -5.11 2.32
C PHE A 61 1.51 -4.41 1.62
N HIS A 62 1.20 -3.18 2.05
CA HIS A 62 0.02 -2.43 1.62
C HIS A 62 0.32 -1.41 0.51
N PHE A 63 1.56 -1.38 0.01
CA PHE A 63 2.04 -0.52 -1.08
C PHE A 63 2.90 -1.36 -2.00
#